data_AF-A0A972F4E9-F1
#
_entry.id   AF-A0A972F4E9-F1
#
_cell.length_a   1.000
_cell.length_b   1.000
_cell.length_c   1.000
_cell.angle_alpha   90.00
_cell.angle_beta   90.00
_cell.angle_gamma   90.00
#
_symmetry.space_group_name_H-M   'P 1'
#
loop_
_entity.id
_entity.type
_entity.pdbx_description
1 polymer ?
#
loop_
_entity_poly.entity_id
_entity_poly.type
_entity_poly.pdbx_seq_one_letter_code
_entity_poly.pdbx_strand_id
1 'polypeptide(L)'
;MFNPPKVAGKDDVTGEDLIQRDDDREETVRKRLDIYHSQTKPLVKYYSDWAAKGEAGAPTYVTIPGTGKVEEIRDAIFAALK
;
A
#
# COMPACT_ATOMS: atom_id res chain seq x y z
N MET A 1 -17.44 -0.08 -3.91
CA MET A 1 -16.91 -1.29 -4.59
C MET A 1 -16.16 -0.80 -5.82
N PHE A 2 -14.86 -1.08 -5.94
CA PHE A 2 -14.01 -0.44 -6.97
C PHE A 2 -13.95 -1.22 -8.29
N ASN A 3 -14.13 -2.54 -8.25
CA ASN A 3 -14.18 -3.41 -9.43
C ASN A 3 -15.20 -4.54 -9.18
N PRO A 4 -16.52 -4.26 -9.28
CA PRO A 4 -17.54 -5.27 -9.11
C PRO A 4 -17.53 -6.31 -10.26
N PRO A 5 -17.84 -7.59 -10.00
CA PRO A 5 -18.08 -8.55 -11.05
C PRO A 5 -19.38 -8.20 -11.81
N LYS A 6 -19.52 -8.67 -13.06
CA LYS A 6 -20.75 -8.46 -13.85
C LYS A 6 -21.97 -9.11 -13.21
N VAL A 7 -21.76 -10.27 -12.58
CA VAL A 7 -22.77 -10.99 -11.80
C VAL A 7 -22.27 -11.12 -10.37
N ALA A 8 -23.10 -10.72 -9.41
CA ALA A 8 -22.74 -10.72 -8.00
C ALA A 8 -22.27 -12.11 -7.53
N GLY A 9 -21.07 -12.17 -6.96
CA GLY A 9 -20.49 -13.40 -6.42
C GLY A 9 -19.98 -14.39 -7.47
N LYS A 10 -19.94 -14.03 -8.76
CA LYS A 10 -19.49 -14.92 -9.83
C LYS A 10 -18.26 -14.39 -10.56
N ASP A 11 -17.37 -15.29 -10.94
CA ASP A 11 -16.27 -14.98 -11.85
C ASP A 11 -16.80 -14.66 -13.26
N ASP A 12 -16.25 -13.62 -13.89
CA ASP A 12 -16.72 -13.11 -15.19
C ASP A 12 -16.34 -14.04 -16.37
N VAL A 13 -15.37 -14.94 -16.19
CA VAL A 13 -14.83 -15.82 -17.23
C VAL A 13 -15.37 -17.25 -17.09
N THR A 14 -15.32 -17.80 -15.88
CA THR A 14 -15.70 -19.19 -15.58
C THR A 14 -17.12 -19.33 -15.02
N GLY A 15 -17.67 -18.29 -14.41
CA GLY A 15 -18.97 -18.34 -13.72
C GLY A 15 -18.94 -19.08 -12.37
N GLU A 16 -17.76 -19.42 -11.86
CA GLU A 16 -17.57 -20.04 -10.55
C GLU A 16 -17.86 -19.04 -9.42
N ASP A 17 -18.11 -19.55 -8.21
CA ASP A 17 -18.36 -18.71 -7.05
C ASP A 17 -17.09 -18.01 -6.57
N LEU A 18 -17.15 -16.69 -6.43
CA LEU A 18 -16.11 -15.90 -5.80
C LEU A 18 -16.16 -16.06 -4.28
N ILE A 19 -14.99 -16.06 -3.66
CA ILE A 19 -14.85 -16.13 -2.21
C ILE A 19 -14.11 -14.89 -1.68
N GLN A 20 -14.44 -14.50 -0.45
CA GLN A 20 -13.55 -13.65 0.33
C GLN A 20 -12.48 -14.53 0.97
N ARG A 21 -11.21 -14.16 0.80
CA ARG A 21 -10.13 -14.86 1.49
C ARG A 21 -10.24 -14.67 3.00
N ASP A 22 -9.82 -15.67 3.76
CA ASP A 22 -9.86 -15.62 5.23
C ASP A 22 -9.10 -14.42 5.83
N ASP A 23 -8.04 -13.96 5.16
CA ASP A 23 -7.21 -12.84 5.60
C ASP A 23 -7.76 -11.45 5.25
N ASP A 24 -8.80 -11.40 4.42
CA ASP A 24 -9.51 -10.16 4.05
C ASP A 24 -10.70 -9.86 4.98
N ARG A 25 -10.93 -10.69 6.01
CA ARG A 25 -11.91 -10.40 7.08
C ARG A 25 -11.52 -9.12 7.82
N GLU A 26 -12.52 -8.33 8.19
CA GLU A 26 -12.31 -7.03 8.84
C GLU A 26 -11.41 -7.11 10.08
N GLU A 27 -11.64 -8.09 10.96
CA GLU A 27 -10.83 -8.31 12.15
C GLU A 27 -9.35 -8.55 11.79
N THR A 28 -9.09 -9.40 10.80
CA THR A 28 -7.73 -9.69 10.32
C THR A 28 -7.08 -8.45 9.73
N VAL A 29 -7.82 -7.66 8.94
CA VAL A 29 -7.33 -6.41 8.35
C VAL A 29 -6.98 -5.39 9.44
N ARG A 30 -7.85 -5.19 10.43
CA ARG A 30 -7.59 -4.28 11.56
C ARG A 30 -6.34 -4.70 12.34
N LYS A 31 -6.24 -5.98 12.69
CA LYS A 31 -5.05 -6.53 13.38
C LYS A 31 -3.76 -6.31 12.58
N ARG A 32 -3.79 -6.48 11.25
CA ARG A 32 -2.64 -6.22 10.38
C ARG A 32 -2.25 -4.75 10.37
N LEU A 33 -3.22 -3.83 10.38
CA LEU A 33 -2.96 -2.38 10.46
C LEU A 33 -2.34 -1.98 11.81
N ASP A 34 -2.81 -2.56 12.91
CA ASP A 34 -2.24 -2.33 14.24
C ASP A 34 -0.78 -2.81 14.33
N ILE A 35 -0.49 -3.99 13.77
CA ILE A 35 0.88 -4.52 13.67
C ILE A 35 1.75 -3.61 12.79
N TYR A 36 1.23 -3.16 11.64
CA TYR A 36 1.94 -2.21 10.78
C TYR A 36 2.30 -0.93 11.55
N HIS A 37 1.37 -0.34 12.29
CA HIS A 37 1.61 0.89 13.04
C HIS A 37 2.61 0.72 14.19
N SER A 38 2.57 -0.43 14.86
CA SER A 38 3.45 -0.70 16.01
C SER A 38 4.85 -1.17 15.62
N GLN A 39 5.00 -1.89 14.50
CA GLN A 39 6.26 -2.55 14.14
C GLN A 39 6.86 -2.06 12.83
N THR A 40 6.06 -1.77 11.81
CA THR A 40 6.56 -1.36 10.49
C THR A 40 6.75 0.17 10.37
N LYS A 41 5.79 0.97 10.87
CA LYS A 41 5.87 2.43 10.83
C LYS A 41 7.13 3.02 11.49
N PRO A 42 7.68 2.46 12.60
CA PRO A 42 8.96 2.92 13.15
C PRO A 42 10.13 2.87 12.15
N LEU A 43 10.15 1.90 11.21
CA LEU A 43 11.19 1.85 10.17
C LEU A 43 11.08 3.02 9.20
N VAL A 44 9.86 3.45 8.87
CA VAL A 44 9.64 4.65 8.04
C VAL A 44 10.24 5.88 8.73
N LYS A 45 10.00 6.04 10.04
CA LYS A 45 10.57 7.14 10.83
C LYS A 45 12.09 7.08 10.88
N TYR A 46 12.65 5.89 11.08
CA TYR A 46 14.10 5.70 11.11
C TYR A 46 14.76 6.21 9.81
N TYR A 47 14.26 5.77 8.65
CA TYR A 47 14.84 6.17 7.37
C TYR A 47 14.59 7.65 7.02
N SER A 48 13.42 8.21 7.39
CA SER A 48 13.17 9.64 7.20
C SER A 48 14.10 10.50 8.05
N ASP A 49 14.32 10.12 9.31
CA ASP A 49 15.21 10.84 10.21
C ASP A 49 16.67 10.72 9.77
N TRP A 50 17.09 9.53 9.33
CA TRP A 50 18.45 9.30 8.84
C TRP A 50 18.75 10.15 7.60
N ALA A 51 17.83 10.19 6.64
CA ALA A 51 17.92 11.08 5.48
C ALA A 51 17.96 12.56 5.87
N ALA A 52 17.13 12.99 6.83
CA ALA A 52 17.06 14.37 7.29
C ALA A 52 18.33 14.85 8.01
N LYS A 53 19.07 13.95 8.67
CA LYS A 53 20.34 14.27 9.34
C LYS A 53 21.50 14.45 8.37
N GLY A 54 21.37 14.03 7.11
CA GLY A 54 22.42 14.16 6.09
C GLY A 54 23.69 13.37 6.41
N GLU A 55 23.56 12.28 7.18
CA GLU A 55 24.69 11.43 7.54
C GLU A 55 25.23 10.67 6.31
N ALA A 56 26.53 10.39 6.29
CA ALA A 56 27.15 9.65 5.20
C ALA A 56 26.50 8.26 5.04
N GLY A 57 26.01 7.97 3.82
CA GLY A 57 25.34 6.70 3.51
C GLY A 57 23.83 6.68 3.77
N ALA A 58 23.23 7.80 4.22
CA ALA A 58 21.78 7.90 4.33
C ALA A 58 21.12 7.79 2.94
N PRO A 59 20.00 7.05 2.80
CA PRO A 59 19.28 6.96 1.52
C PRO A 59 18.54 8.27 1.22
N THR A 60 18.29 8.53 -0.06
CA THR A 60 17.26 9.50 -0.44
C THR A 60 15.90 8.99 0.03
N TYR A 61 15.20 9.80 0.82
CA TYR A 61 13.87 9.48 1.33
C TYR A 61 12.83 10.38 0.68
N VAL A 62 11.78 9.78 0.10
CA VAL A 62 10.66 10.50 -0.49
C VAL A 62 9.35 9.86 -0.06
N THR A 63 8.37 10.67 0.33
CA THR A 63 7.00 10.25 0.61
C THR A 63 6.08 10.67 -0.54
N ILE A 64 5.28 9.74 -1.06
CA ILE A 64 4.34 9.99 -2.15
C ILE A 64 2.94 9.55 -1.71
N PRO A 65 1.90 10.36 -1.90
CA PRO A 65 0.52 9.96 -1.63
C PRO A 65 0.12 8.71 -2.43
N GLY A 66 -0.36 7.68 -1.74
CA GLY A 66 -0.80 6.41 -2.35
C GLY A 66 -2.26 6.40 -2.82
N THR A 67 -2.91 7.56 -2.88
CA THR A 67 -4.33 7.71 -3.24
C THR A 67 -4.47 8.59 -4.47
N GLY A 68 -5.23 8.15 -5.48
CA GLY A 68 -5.42 8.90 -6.73
C GLY A 68 -5.36 7.98 -7.95
N LYS A 69 -5.10 8.57 -9.12
CA LYS A 69 -4.88 7.79 -10.35
C LYS A 69 -3.50 7.15 -10.35
N VAL A 70 -3.41 5.96 -10.93
CA VAL A 70 -2.15 5.21 -11.01
C VAL A 70 -1.09 5.99 -11.77
N GLU A 71 -1.48 6.69 -12.84
CA GLU A 71 -0.58 7.50 -13.67
C GLU A 71 0.02 8.67 -12.88
N GLU A 72 -0.77 9.34 -12.06
CA GLU A 72 -0.33 10.46 -11.22
C GLU A 72 0.69 9.99 -10.17
N ILE A 73 0.43 8.85 -9.53
CA ILE A 73 1.33 8.25 -8.53
C ILE A 73 2.64 7.80 -9.21
N ARG A 74 2.54 7.16 -10.39
CA ARG A 74 3.70 6.74 -11.20
C ARG A 74 4.59 7.94 -11.55
N ASP A 75 4.00 9.01 -12.05
CA ASP A 75 4.75 10.19 -12.49
C ASP A 75 5.42 10.90 -11.31
N ALA A 76 4.75 10.94 -10.14
CA ALA A 76 5.34 11.44 -8.90
C ALA A 76 6.57 10.59 -8.46
N ILE A 77 6.49 9.25 -8.58
CA ILE A 77 7.62 8.37 -8.27
C ILE A 77 8.79 8.64 -9.22
N PHE A 78 8.53 8.74 -10.53
CA PHE A 78 9.61 9.02 -11.48
C PHE A 78 10.22 10.41 -11.32
N ALA A 79 9.44 11.41 -10.91
CA ALA A 79 9.95 12.73 -10.61
C ALA A 79 10.87 12.72 -9.37
N ALA A 80 10.57 11.88 -8.37
CA ALA A 80 11.34 11.73 -7.15
C ALA A 80 12.67 10.95 -7.29
N LEU A 81 12.83 10.18 -8.37
CA LEU A 81 14.03 9.38 -8.64
C LEU A 81 15.09 10.11 -9.48
N LYS A 82 14.77 11.31 -9.99
CA LYS A 82 15.68 12.16 -10.77
C LYS A 82 16.50 13.06 -9.86
#